data_AF-W7MMP3-F1
#
_entry.id   AF-W7MMP3-F1
#
_cell.length_a   1.000
_cell.length_b   1.000
_cell.length_c   1.000
_cell.angle_alpha   90.00
_cell.angle_beta   90.00
_cell.angle_gamma   90.00
#
_symmetry.space_group_name_H-M   'P 1'
#
loop_
_entity.id
_entity.type
_entity.pdbx_description
1 polymer ?
#
loop_
_entity_poly.entity_id
_entity_poly.type
_entity_poly.pdbx_seq_one_letter_code
_entity_poly.pdbx_strand_id
1 'polypeptide(L)'
;MDGSEQTSTSQIVALVCSILVCFASTIFFIPRNAVLSRVGAAVALSCLQHSFYTSLLTSSLPPAQITGISLFGWGLYANATEQILLSRYDADDVLTVNEKQSGRHLSTVAHFLRAVAMYFNLRRVGLRGEVSMKHRVPTNSVRFVTTRIVQCLCCYLVLDAIFLAPRPEKHLITREKQSLFNLTSLTREDIIFRFASSAGNWVIGYVSVRLAHNFVAAVSVVLGLCKPEDWPHLNGPISSWSTVRTFWGTFWHRLFRKALAGWGDFIPDKVLQLRRGTLLSRYTRLTLAFFASGLMHRCVHYFYRLEAGERYEMETYFILQPLAIMLEDAVQAVAVDIPLPRPLRWIIGFTWFCIFTTWVSPSFLYPTMRVADPGQLLPFSVIGHLMKY
;
A
#
# COMPACT_ATOMS: atom_id res chain seq x y z
N MET A 1 -7.09 -31.79 19.38
CA MET A 1 -5.71 -32.00 18.93
C MET A 1 -5.77 -31.99 17.41
N ASP A 2 -5.57 -30.82 16.80
CA ASP A 2 -5.49 -30.71 15.34
C ASP A 2 -4.03 -30.38 15.03
N GLY A 3 -3.28 -31.42 14.65
CA GLY A 3 -1.85 -31.35 14.38
C GLY A 3 -1.58 -30.74 13.01
N SER A 4 -1.98 -29.48 12.79
CA SER A 4 -1.48 -28.75 11.63
C SER A 4 0.00 -28.48 11.85
N GLU A 5 0.84 -29.14 11.06
CA GLU A 5 2.29 -28.98 11.09
C GLU A 5 2.62 -27.49 10.90
N GLN A 6 3.15 -26.87 11.96
CA GLN A 6 3.44 -25.45 11.97
C GLN A 6 4.52 -25.16 10.93
N THR A 7 4.25 -24.23 10.03
CA THR A 7 5.19 -23.96 8.93
C THR A 7 6.51 -23.41 9.48
N SER A 8 7.60 -24.03 9.08
CA SER A 8 8.94 -23.61 9.47
C SER A 8 9.33 -22.28 8.81
N THR A 9 10.13 -21.48 9.51
CA THR A 9 10.67 -20.22 8.97
C THR A 9 11.48 -20.43 7.69
N SER A 10 12.18 -21.57 7.58
CA SER A 10 12.95 -21.93 6.38
C SER A 10 12.06 -22.10 5.15
N GLN A 11 10.86 -22.67 5.30
CA GLN A 11 9.89 -22.78 4.19
C GLN A 11 9.43 -21.41 3.70
N ILE A 12 9.13 -20.48 4.61
CA ILE A 12 8.73 -19.11 4.26
C ILE A 12 9.87 -18.40 3.50
N VAL A 13 11.11 -18.53 3.98
CA VAL A 13 12.29 -17.95 3.33
C VAL A 13 12.51 -18.57 1.94
N ALA A 14 12.38 -19.89 1.80
CA ALA A 14 12.52 -20.58 0.52
C ALA A 14 11.48 -20.10 -0.51
N LEU A 15 10.24 -19.88 -0.08
CA LEU A 15 9.18 -19.33 -0.93
C LEU A 15 9.49 -17.89 -1.39
N VAL A 16 9.97 -17.03 -0.50
CA VAL A 16 10.39 -15.66 -0.87
C VAL A 16 11.52 -15.69 -1.88
N CYS A 17 12.56 -16.51 -1.65
CA CYS A 17 13.65 -16.69 -2.62
C CYS A 17 13.14 -17.20 -3.96
N SER A 18 12.21 -18.16 -3.97
CA SER A 18 11.63 -18.73 -5.19
C SER A 18 10.85 -17.68 -5.98
N ILE A 19 10.09 -16.80 -5.32
CA ILE A 19 9.38 -15.67 -5.94
C ILE A 19 10.38 -14.74 -6.63
N LEU A 20 11.45 -14.35 -5.93
CA LEU A 20 12.47 -13.45 -6.46
C LEU A 20 13.21 -14.05 -7.66
N VAL A 21 13.59 -15.32 -7.57
CA VAL A 21 14.26 -16.04 -8.67
C VAL A 21 13.33 -16.18 -9.87
N CYS A 22 12.06 -16.54 -9.66
CA CYS A 22 11.07 -16.65 -10.73
C CYS A 22 10.87 -15.31 -11.46
N PHE A 23 10.71 -14.22 -10.70
CA PHE A 23 10.60 -12.87 -11.25
C PHE A 23 11.84 -12.47 -12.04
N ALA A 24 13.03 -12.54 -11.42
CA ALA A 24 14.28 -12.14 -12.06
C ALA A 24 14.59 -12.96 -13.32
N SER A 25 14.35 -14.27 -13.27
CA SER A 25 14.52 -15.17 -14.43
C SER A 25 13.57 -14.80 -15.58
N THR A 26 12.34 -14.40 -15.26
CA THR A 26 11.36 -13.95 -16.25
C THR A 26 11.83 -12.67 -16.95
N ILE A 27 12.31 -11.68 -16.19
CA ILE A 27 12.84 -10.43 -16.75
C ILE A 27 14.08 -10.70 -17.59
N PHE A 28 14.98 -11.58 -17.13
CA PHE A 28 16.27 -11.78 -17.76
C PHE A 28 16.21 -12.68 -19.02
N PHE A 29 15.47 -13.80 -18.96
CA PHE A 29 15.49 -14.80 -20.03
C PHE A 29 14.31 -14.73 -21.00
N ILE A 30 13.18 -14.13 -20.61
CA ILE A 30 11.96 -14.17 -21.43
C ILE A 30 11.78 -12.84 -22.17
N PRO A 31 11.87 -12.83 -23.51
CA PRO A 31 11.82 -11.60 -24.29
C PRO A 31 10.44 -10.96 -24.24
N ARG A 32 10.38 -9.63 -24.40
CA ARG A 32 9.14 -8.82 -24.27
C ARG A 32 7.97 -9.27 -25.15
N ASN A 33 8.23 -9.93 -26.28
CA ASN A 33 7.24 -10.41 -27.23
C ASN A 33 6.72 -11.84 -26.94
N ALA A 34 7.38 -12.61 -26.07
CA ALA A 34 6.96 -13.96 -25.69
C ALA A 34 5.78 -13.94 -24.70
N VAL A 35 4.61 -13.48 -25.16
CA VAL A 35 3.43 -13.24 -24.31
C VAL A 35 3.01 -14.48 -23.54
N LEU A 36 2.94 -15.64 -24.19
CA LEU A 36 2.48 -16.88 -23.56
C LEU A 36 3.40 -17.31 -22.41
N SER A 37 4.72 -17.29 -22.61
CA SER A 37 5.70 -17.61 -21.57
C SER A 37 5.63 -16.63 -20.39
N ARG A 38 5.32 -15.35 -20.65
CA ARG A 38 5.20 -14.32 -19.61
C ARG A 38 3.90 -14.44 -18.83
N VAL A 39 2.82 -14.87 -19.48
CA VAL A 39 1.58 -15.29 -18.79
C VAL A 39 1.85 -16.52 -17.92
N GLY A 40 2.53 -17.54 -18.44
CA GLY A 40 2.93 -18.72 -17.66
C GLY A 40 3.78 -18.36 -16.42
N ALA A 41 4.75 -17.46 -16.58
CA ALA A 41 5.55 -16.95 -15.46
C ALA A 41 4.71 -16.19 -14.42
N ALA A 42 3.75 -15.38 -14.84
CA ALA A 42 2.84 -14.69 -13.92
C ALA A 42 1.93 -15.67 -13.16
N VAL A 43 1.47 -16.74 -13.80
CA VAL A 43 0.73 -17.83 -13.14
C VAL A 43 1.63 -18.53 -12.11
N ALA A 44 2.87 -18.86 -12.46
CA ALA A 44 3.83 -19.45 -11.52
C ALA A 44 4.07 -18.55 -10.31
N LEU A 45 4.26 -17.24 -10.52
CA LEU A 45 4.36 -16.26 -9.44
C LEU A 45 3.09 -16.20 -8.57
N SER A 46 1.91 -16.33 -9.19
CA SER A 46 0.63 -16.36 -8.47
C SER A 46 0.55 -17.58 -7.54
N CYS A 47 0.95 -18.75 -8.02
CA CYS A 47 0.99 -19.98 -7.23
C CYS A 47 1.97 -19.87 -6.07
N LEU A 48 3.19 -19.35 -6.32
CA LEU A 48 4.19 -19.13 -5.28
C LEU A 48 3.70 -18.12 -4.22
N GLN A 49 3.04 -17.04 -4.66
CA GLN A 49 2.46 -16.05 -3.76
C GLN A 49 1.32 -16.63 -2.91
N HIS A 50 0.49 -17.48 -3.51
CA HIS A 50 -0.56 -18.20 -2.79
C HIS A 50 0.02 -19.12 -1.73
N SER A 51 1.02 -19.95 -2.08
CA SER A 51 1.74 -20.81 -1.13
C SER A 51 2.42 -20.02 -0.02
N PHE A 52 2.97 -18.85 -0.32
CA PHE A 52 3.51 -17.94 0.69
C PHE A 52 2.45 -17.47 1.69
N TYR A 53 1.24 -17.12 1.23
CA TYR A 53 0.16 -16.72 2.14
C TYR A 53 -0.42 -17.85 2.95
N THR A 54 -0.55 -19.06 2.38
CA THR A 54 -0.98 -20.22 3.15
C THR A 54 0.04 -20.59 4.21
N SER A 55 1.34 -20.54 3.90
CA SER A 55 2.42 -20.72 4.88
C SER A 55 2.43 -19.66 6.00
N LEU A 56 2.06 -18.42 5.70
CA LEU A 56 1.92 -17.38 6.73
C LEU A 56 0.71 -17.67 7.65
N LEU A 57 -0.41 -18.14 7.11
CA LEU A 57 -1.61 -18.50 7.89
C LEU A 57 -1.36 -19.61 8.92
N THR A 58 -0.41 -20.51 8.64
CA THR A 58 -0.02 -21.65 9.49
C THR A 58 1.24 -21.39 10.31
N SER A 59 1.77 -20.17 10.30
CA SER A 59 2.94 -19.77 11.08
C SER A 59 2.58 -19.38 12.53
N SER A 60 3.57 -19.26 13.41
CA SER A 60 3.40 -18.71 14.78
C SER A 60 3.29 -17.19 14.83
N LEU A 61 3.42 -16.50 13.70
CA LEU A 61 3.44 -15.04 13.71
C LEU A 61 2.07 -14.49 14.17
N PRO A 62 2.05 -13.39 14.93
CA PRO A 62 0.81 -12.70 15.27
C PRO A 62 0.01 -12.31 14.01
N PRO A 63 -1.33 -12.42 14.03
CA PRO A 63 -2.17 -12.01 12.90
C PRO A 63 -1.91 -10.59 12.39
N ALA A 64 -1.59 -9.65 13.29
CA ALA A 64 -1.20 -8.28 12.92
C ALA A 64 0.09 -8.22 12.08
N GLN A 65 1.11 -9.01 12.44
CA GLN A 65 2.36 -9.09 11.68
C GLN A 65 2.15 -9.76 10.34
N ILE A 66 1.40 -10.87 10.31
CA ILE A 66 1.04 -11.57 9.07
C ILE A 66 0.34 -10.60 8.11
N THR A 67 -0.65 -9.86 8.61
CA THR A 67 -1.40 -8.86 7.82
C THR A 67 -0.48 -7.80 7.22
N GLY A 68 0.45 -7.26 8.01
CA GLY A 68 1.43 -6.28 7.52
C GLY A 68 2.34 -6.83 6.43
N ILE A 69 2.90 -8.03 6.64
CA ILE A 69 3.76 -8.74 5.67
C ILE A 69 3.00 -8.99 4.38
N SER A 70 1.76 -9.47 4.46
CA SER A 70 0.95 -9.83 3.30
C SER A 70 0.45 -8.62 2.53
N LEU A 71 0.09 -7.50 3.18
CA LEU A 71 -0.26 -6.26 2.48
C LEU A 71 0.93 -5.75 1.64
N PHE A 72 2.13 -5.75 2.23
CA PHE A 72 3.34 -5.35 1.52
C PHE A 72 3.71 -6.34 0.40
N GLY A 73 3.65 -7.64 0.69
CA GLY A 73 3.90 -8.73 -0.26
C GLY A 73 2.95 -8.69 -1.46
N TRP A 74 1.66 -8.38 -1.24
CA TRP A 74 0.69 -8.24 -2.32
C TRP A 74 1.06 -7.09 -3.25
N GLY A 75 1.48 -5.96 -2.68
CA GLY A 75 1.91 -4.81 -3.46
C GLY A 75 3.17 -5.10 -4.29
N LEU A 76 4.11 -5.89 -3.77
CA LEU A 76 5.27 -6.37 -4.53
C LEU A 76 4.86 -7.34 -5.65
N TYR A 77 3.95 -8.28 -5.36
CA TYR A 77 3.39 -9.19 -6.35
C TYR A 77 2.66 -8.44 -7.49
N ALA A 78 1.83 -7.45 -7.15
CA ALA A 78 1.13 -6.62 -8.13
C ALA A 78 2.10 -5.81 -9.01
N ASN A 79 3.19 -5.31 -8.42
CA ASN A 79 4.27 -4.65 -9.15
C ASN A 79 5.03 -5.62 -10.08
N ALA A 80 5.36 -6.81 -9.61
CA ALA A 80 6.07 -7.81 -10.39
C ALA A 80 5.26 -8.27 -11.60
N THR A 81 4.00 -8.61 -11.40
CA THR A 81 3.10 -9.05 -12.47
C THR A 81 2.76 -7.92 -13.44
N GLU A 82 2.69 -6.67 -13.00
CA GLU A 82 2.55 -5.50 -13.89
C GLU A 82 3.81 -5.29 -14.75
N GLN A 83 5.00 -5.38 -14.16
CA GLN A 83 6.27 -5.27 -14.90
C GLN A 83 6.44 -6.38 -15.92
N ILE A 84 6.01 -7.59 -15.57
CA ILE A 84 5.93 -8.71 -16.49
C ILE A 84 4.83 -8.40 -17.51
N LEU A 85 3.56 -8.52 -17.21
CA LEU A 85 2.51 -8.61 -18.22
C LEU A 85 2.24 -7.30 -18.99
N LEU A 86 2.28 -6.15 -18.30
CA LEU A 86 1.81 -4.88 -18.85
C LEU A 86 2.95 -4.02 -19.39
N SER A 87 3.93 -3.68 -18.55
CA SER A 87 5.08 -2.88 -18.99
C SER A 87 6.10 -3.68 -19.81
N ARG A 88 6.05 -5.02 -19.72
CA ARG A 88 6.88 -5.96 -20.48
C ARG A 88 8.38 -5.66 -20.40
N TYR A 89 8.87 -5.54 -19.16
CA TYR A 89 10.31 -5.42 -18.90
C TYR A 89 11.06 -6.68 -19.34
N ASP A 90 12.21 -6.48 -19.97
CA ASP A 90 13.17 -7.51 -20.30
C ASP A 90 14.57 -7.12 -19.79
N ALA A 91 15.58 -7.91 -20.16
CA ALA A 91 16.96 -7.69 -19.74
C ALA A 91 17.46 -6.26 -20.00
N ASP A 92 17.07 -5.65 -21.13
CA ASP A 92 17.53 -4.31 -21.51
C ASP A 92 16.91 -3.17 -20.68
N ASP A 93 15.85 -3.47 -19.94
CA ASP A 93 15.17 -2.52 -19.06
C ASP A 93 15.65 -2.59 -17.61
N VAL A 94 16.62 -3.47 -17.30
CA VAL A 94 17.31 -3.56 -15.99
C VAL A 94 18.33 -2.43 -15.80
N LEU A 95 18.89 -1.92 -16.91
CA LEU A 95 19.80 -0.79 -16.90
C LEU A 95 19.04 0.49 -16.59
N THR A 96 19.68 1.38 -15.82
CA THR A 96 19.14 2.72 -15.65
C THR A 96 19.15 3.48 -16.98
N VAL A 97 18.26 4.47 -17.12
CA VAL A 97 18.16 5.27 -18.35
C VAL A 97 19.51 5.86 -18.75
N ASN A 98 20.30 6.33 -17.78
CA ASN A 98 21.62 6.90 -18.01
C ASN A 98 22.64 5.83 -18.42
N GLU A 99 22.66 4.66 -17.76
CA GLU A 99 23.59 3.58 -18.10
C GLU A 99 23.32 3.00 -19.49
N LYS A 100 22.05 2.95 -19.90
CA LYS A 100 21.65 2.54 -21.24
C LYS A 100 22.18 3.52 -22.30
N GLN A 101 22.15 4.82 -22.02
CA GLN A 101 22.71 5.85 -22.91
C GLN A 101 24.24 5.76 -22.98
N SER A 102 24.91 5.42 -21.87
CA SER A 102 26.36 5.27 -21.82
C SER A 102 26.88 3.93 -22.37
N GLY A 103 26.01 3.02 -22.81
CA GLY A 103 26.41 1.70 -23.31
C GLY A 103 27.07 0.82 -22.25
N ARG A 104 26.72 0.97 -20.97
CA ARG A 104 27.35 0.21 -19.90
C ARG A 104 26.98 -1.28 -20.01
N HIS A 105 28.01 -2.13 -20.02
CA HIS A 105 27.83 -3.58 -19.91
C HIS A 105 27.92 -4.04 -18.45
N LEU A 106 27.02 -4.92 -18.05
CA LEU A 106 27.02 -5.59 -16.75
C LEU A 106 27.43 -7.05 -16.93
N SER A 107 28.05 -7.64 -15.90
CA SER A 107 28.19 -9.10 -15.85
C SER A 107 26.81 -9.75 -15.68
N THR A 108 26.66 -11.00 -16.14
CA THR A 108 25.42 -11.77 -16.02
C THR A 108 24.89 -11.81 -14.58
N VAL A 109 25.79 -11.98 -13.61
CA VAL A 109 25.45 -12.00 -12.18
C VAL A 109 24.94 -10.64 -11.71
N ALA A 110 25.64 -9.54 -12.04
CA ALA A 110 25.21 -8.20 -11.66
C ALA A 110 23.87 -7.83 -12.31
N HIS A 111 23.65 -8.27 -13.53
CA HIS A 111 22.39 -8.09 -14.26
C HIS A 111 21.24 -8.83 -13.56
N PHE A 112 21.45 -10.10 -13.19
CA PHE A 112 20.45 -10.89 -12.48
C PHE A 112 20.12 -10.30 -11.11
N LEU A 113 21.13 -9.90 -10.33
CA LEU A 113 20.93 -9.26 -9.02
C LEU A 113 20.15 -7.95 -9.13
N ARG A 114 20.38 -7.16 -10.19
CA ARG A 114 19.57 -5.96 -10.45
C ARG A 114 18.13 -6.30 -10.83
N ALA A 115 17.91 -7.37 -11.61
CA ALA A 115 16.56 -7.85 -11.90
C ALA A 115 15.83 -8.27 -10.60
N VAL A 116 16.52 -8.88 -9.63
CA VAL A 116 15.95 -9.12 -8.28
C VAL A 116 15.60 -7.79 -7.59
N ALA A 117 16.50 -6.80 -7.61
CA ALA A 117 16.23 -5.49 -7.00
C ALA A 117 15.02 -4.76 -7.61
N MET A 118 14.71 -4.98 -8.88
CA MET A 118 13.52 -4.43 -9.55
C MET A 118 12.20 -4.91 -8.92
N TYR A 119 12.19 -6.06 -8.25
CA TYR A 119 11.02 -6.55 -7.52
C TYR A 119 10.61 -5.56 -6.42
N PHE A 120 11.61 -5.02 -5.71
CA PHE A 120 11.45 -4.06 -4.62
C PHE A 120 11.41 -2.60 -5.09
N ASN A 121 11.80 -2.30 -6.33
CA ASN A 121 11.76 -0.95 -6.90
C ASN A 121 10.35 -0.56 -7.36
N LEU A 122 9.41 -0.48 -6.41
CA LEU A 122 7.98 -0.17 -6.60
C LEU A 122 7.74 1.17 -7.34
N ARG A 123 8.70 2.08 -7.30
CA ARG A 123 8.65 3.40 -7.94
C ARG A 123 9.40 3.50 -9.25
N ARG A 124 10.11 2.43 -9.66
CA ARG A 124 10.95 2.37 -10.85
C ARG A 124 12.02 3.47 -10.88
N VAL A 125 12.60 3.77 -9.72
CA VAL A 125 13.64 4.81 -9.58
C VAL A 125 14.81 4.46 -10.50
N GLY A 126 15.17 5.39 -11.40
CA GLY A 126 16.25 5.22 -12.37
C GLY A 126 15.89 4.37 -13.59
N LEU A 127 14.71 3.75 -13.62
CA LEU A 127 14.28 2.85 -14.70
C LEU A 127 13.24 3.54 -15.60
N ARG A 128 12.93 2.88 -16.72
CA ARG A 128 11.86 3.32 -17.63
C ARG A 128 10.55 3.54 -16.85
N GLY A 129 9.84 4.63 -17.10
CA GLY A 129 8.54 4.87 -16.45
C GLY A 129 8.59 5.18 -14.96
N GLU A 130 9.73 5.70 -14.48
CA GLU A 130 9.90 6.25 -13.13
C GLU A 130 8.76 7.18 -12.72
N VAL A 131 8.25 6.99 -11.51
CA VAL A 131 7.28 7.91 -10.91
C VAL A 131 8.04 9.13 -10.37
N SER A 132 8.08 10.19 -11.19
CA SER A 132 8.83 11.43 -10.98
C SER A 132 8.77 11.99 -9.55
N MET A 133 9.92 12.51 -9.13
CA MET A 133 10.16 13.21 -7.88
C MET A 133 10.53 14.67 -8.14
N LYS A 134 9.94 15.60 -7.42
CA LYS A 134 10.56 16.92 -7.25
C LYS A 134 11.73 16.73 -6.28
N HIS A 135 12.95 16.89 -6.79
CA HIS A 135 14.26 16.89 -6.11
C HIS A 135 14.82 15.52 -5.66
N ARG A 136 15.75 14.97 -6.46
CA ARG A 136 16.82 14.08 -5.96
C ARG A 136 17.98 14.97 -5.51
N VAL A 137 18.06 15.26 -4.22
CA VAL A 137 19.20 16.02 -3.69
C VAL A 137 20.22 15.02 -3.16
N PRO A 138 21.47 15.03 -3.67
CA PRO A 138 22.55 14.27 -3.07
C PRO A 138 22.64 14.61 -1.59
N THR A 139 22.52 13.59 -0.73
CA THR A 139 22.57 13.76 0.72
C THR A 139 23.69 12.90 1.27
N ASN A 140 24.43 13.42 2.25
CA ASN A 140 25.43 12.63 2.98
C ASN A 140 24.77 11.37 3.57
N SER A 141 25.32 10.19 3.28
CA SER A 141 24.82 8.89 3.72
C SER A 141 24.69 8.80 5.24
N VAL A 142 25.63 9.36 6.02
CA VAL A 142 25.56 9.34 7.49
C VAL A 142 24.35 10.15 7.96
N ARG A 143 24.23 11.41 7.51
CA ARG A 143 23.10 12.27 7.85
C ARG A 143 21.76 11.64 7.45
N PHE A 144 21.70 11.03 6.27
CA PHE A 144 20.52 10.33 5.80
C PHE A 144 20.15 9.17 6.72
N VAL A 145 21.10 8.27 7.01
CA VAL A 145 20.89 7.10 7.87
C VAL A 145 20.48 7.51 9.28
N THR A 146 21.18 8.47 9.91
CA THR A 146 20.82 8.99 11.23
C THR A 146 19.39 9.56 11.23
N THR A 147 19.03 10.34 10.22
CA THR A 147 17.66 10.88 10.09
C THR A 147 16.62 9.77 9.98
N ARG A 148 16.89 8.71 9.19
CA ARG A 148 15.98 7.57 9.05
C ARG A 148 15.84 6.77 10.33
N ILE A 149 16.93 6.53 11.05
CA ILE A 149 16.92 5.84 12.35
C ILE A 149 16.10 6.63 13.37
N VAL A 150 16.34 7.94 13.52
CA VAL A 150 15.56 8.79 14.43
C VAL A 150 14.07 8.75 14.07
N GLN A 151 13.73 8.86 12.79
CA GLN A 151 12.34 8.75 12.35
C GLN A 151 11.75 7.36 12.63
N CYS A 152 12.49 6.27 12.45
CA CYS A 152 12.06 4.92 12.81
C CYS A 152 11.73 4.84 14.31
N LEU A 153 12.61 5.35 15.17
CA LEU A 153 12.39 5.36 16.62
C LEU A 153 11.13 6.15 16.98
N CYS A 154 10.96 7.36 16.45
CA CYS A 154 9.75 8.16 16.68
C CYS A 154 8.49 7.43 16.18
N CYS A 155 8.52 6.87 14.97
CA CYS A 155 7.39 6.13 14.42
C CYS A 155 7.06 4.88 15.25
N TYR A 156 8.07 4.16 15.72
CA TYR A 156 7.90 3.00 16.59
C TYR A 156 7.23 3.37 17.90
N LEU A 157 7.71 4.41 18.59
CA LEU A 157 7.14 4.86 19.86
C LEU A 157 5.70 5.34 19.72
N VAL A 158 5.36 6.02 18.61
CA VAL A 158 3.98 6.43 18.32
C VAL A 158 3.07 5.22 18.13
N LEU A 159 3.51 4.21 17.36
CA LEU A 159 2.73 2.98 17.20
C LEU A 159 2.57 2.24 18.52
N ASP A 160 3.66 2.11 19.29
CA ASP A 160 3.66 1.45 20.59
C ASP A 160 2.65 2.10 21.55
N ALA A 161 2.64 3.44 21.63
CA ALA A 161 1.67 4.18 22.43
C ALA A 161 0.21 3.95 21.97
N ILE A 162 -0.03 3.92 20.65
CA ILE A 162 -1.36 3.68 20.09
C ILE A 162 -1.83 2.25 20.39
N PHE A 163 -0.96 1.25 20.27
CA PHE A 163 -1.30 -0.15 20.54
C PHE A 163 -1.43 -0.48 22.04
N LEU A 164 -0.92 0.38 22.93
CA LEU A 164 -1.19 0.31 24.37
C LEU A 164 -2.52 0.92 24.78
N ALA A 165 -3.17 1.69 23.89
CA ALA A 165 -4.48 2.28 24.19
C ALA A 165 -5.51 1.18 24.50
N PRO A 166 -6.45 1.44 25.44
CA PRO A 166 -7.49 0.48 25.77
C PRO A 166 -8.31 0.14 24.53
N ARG A 167 -8.73 -1.12 24.45
CA ARG A 167 -9.59 -1.57 23.36
C ARG A 167 -10.94 -0.85 23.41
N PRO A 168 -11.55 -0.58 22.24
CA PRO A 168 -12.85 0.05 22.19
C PRO A 168 -13.91 -0.81 22.89
N GLU A 169 -14.86 -0.15 23.54
CA GLU A 169 -15.99 -0.84 24.14
C GLU A 169 -16.84 -1.54 23.08
N LYS A 170 -17.27 -2.77 23.37
CA LYS A 170 -17.98 -3.62 22.39
C LYS A 170 -19.25 -2.96 21.81
N HIS A 171 -19.90 -2.12 22.61
CA HIS A 171 -21.12 -1.45 22.22
C HIS A 171 -20.90 -0.35 21.16
N LEU A 172 -19.67 0.15 20.97
CA LEU A 172 -19.31 1.17 19.97
C LEU A 172 -19.01 0.58 18.58
N ILE A 173 -18.63 -0.70 18.53
CA ILE A 173 -18.17 -1.40 17.33
C ILE A 173 -19.16 -2.45 16.82
N THR A 174 -20.45 -2.31 17.15
CA THR A 174 -21.49 -3.25 16.71
C THR A 174 -21.71 -3.17 15.20
N ARG A 175 -22.27 -4.25 14.62
CA ARG A 175 -22.59 -4.31 13.19
C ARG A 175 -23.60 -3.26 12.73
N GLU A 176 -24.59 -2.96 13.56
CA GLU A 176 -25.55 -1.91 13.26
C GLU A 176 -24.85 -0.55 13.11
N LYS A 177 -23.91 -0.26 14.03
CA LYS A 177 -23.08 0.94 14.02
C LYS A 177 -21.99 0.93 12.93
N GLN A 178 -21.86 -0.14 12.14
CA GLN A 178 -21.04 -0.17 10.93
C GLN A 178 -21.78 0.36 9.69
N SER A 179 -23.12 0.46 9.75
CA SER A 179 -23.96 0.77 8.59
C SER A 179 -23.60 2.09 7.91
N LEU A 180 -23.56 2.05 6.57
CA LEU A 180 -23.38 3.21 5.70
C LEU A 180 -24.69 4.00 5.52
N PHE A 181 -25.85 3.38 5.72
CA PHE A 181 -27.15 3.97 5.39
C PHE A 181 -27.98 4.33 6.63
N ASN A 182 -27.91 3.53 7.69
CA ASN A 182 -28.67 3.75 8.91
C ASN A 182 -27.89 4.65 9.88
N LEU A 183 -27.72 5.93 9.53
CA LEU A 183 -26.98 6.89 10.34
C LEU A 183 -27.82 7.52 11.46
N THR A 184 -29.14 7.38 11.39
CA THR A 184 -30.09 7.95 12.37
C THR A 184 -30.06 7.25 13.73
N SER A 185 -29.57 6.01 13.80
CA SER A 185 -29.41 5.26 15.05
C SER A 185 -28.13 5.60 15.80
N LEU A 186 -27.29 6.49 15.27
CA LEU A 186 -26.01 6.84 15.87
C LEU A 186 -26.17 7.92 16.94
N THR A 187 -25.59 7.65 18.10
CA THR A 187 -25.49 8.63 19.19
C THR A 187 -24.34 9.61 18.94
N ARG A 188 -24.27 10.69 19.74
CA ARG A 188 -23.13 11.61 19.73
C ARG A 188 -21.81 10.89 20.03
N GLU A 189 -21.84 9.94 20.95
CA GLU A 189 -20.68 9.12 21.30
C GLU A 189 -20.19 8.31 20.11
N ASP A 190 -21.11 7.69 19.36
CA ASP A 190 -20.77 6.91 18.16
C ASP A 190 -20.10 7.77 17.10
N ILE A 191 -20.59 8.99 16.87
CA ILE A 191 -20.00 9.91 15.89
C ILE A 191 -18.58 10.32 16.32
N ILE A 192 -18.38 10.64 17.60
CA ILE A 192 -17.06 10.99 18.13
C ILE A 192 -16.11 9.80 18.01
N PHE A 193 -16.56 8.60 18.37
CA PHE A 193 -15.77 7.38 18.26
C PHE A 193 -15.42 7.06 16.81
N ARG A 194 -16.36 7.18 15.87
CA ARG A 194 -16.11 7.03 14.42
C ARG A 194 -15.03 8.01 13.95
N PHE A 195 -15.12 9.28 14.32
CA PHE A 195 -14.12 10.27 13.92
C PHE A 195 -12.74 9.95 14.50
N ALA A 196 -12.66 9.69 15.82
CA ALA A 196 -11.42 9.40 16.51
C ALA A 196 -10.75 8.10 16.01
N SER A 197 -11.51 7.03 15.82
CA SER A 197 -11.03 5.76 15.29
C SER A 197 -10.57 5.87 13.84
N SER A 198 -11.27 6.66 13.02
CA SER A 198 -10.86 6.96 11.64
C SER A 198 -9.53 7.71 11.60
N ALA A 199 -9.40 8.78 12.40
CA ALA A 199 -8.16 9.54 12.52
C ALA A 199 -7.01 8.64 13.02
N GLY A 200 -7.25 7.84 14.05
CA GLY A 200 -6.29 6.88 14.59
C GLY A 200 -5.82 5.89 13.53
N ASN A 201 -6.72 5.30 12.75
CA ASN A 201 -6.36 4.39 11.66
C ASN A 201 -5.45 5.04 10.61
N TRP A 202 -5.77 6.27 10.19
CA TRP A 202 -4.95 6.99 9.23
C TRP A 202 -3.55 7.31 9.78
N VAL A 203 -3.46 7.64 11.07
CA VAL A 203 -2.17 7.82 11.77
C VAL A 203 -1.40 6.49 11.80
N ILE A 204 -2.03 5.38 12.20
CA ILE A 204 -1.41 4.05 12.23
C ILE A 204 -0.87 3.69 10.84
N GLY A 205 -1.68 3.82 9.78
CA GLY A 205 -1.26 3.52 8.42
C GLY A 205 -0.10 4.42 7.96
N TYR A 206 -0.18 5.72 8.22
CA TYR A 206 0.88 6.68 7.86
C TYR A 206 2.20 6.35 8.56
N VAL A 207 2.16 6.09 9.87
CA VAL A 207 3.34 5.81 10.69
C VAL A 207 3.92 4.44 10.33
N SER A 208 3.10 3.42 10.09
CA SER A 208 3.53 2.07 9.72
C SER A 208 4.27 2.05 8.39
N VAL A 209 3.73 2.69 7.36
CA VAL A 209 4.37 2.77 6.04
C VAL A 209 5.69 3.56 6.12
N ARG A 210 5.74 4.62 6.93
CA ARG A 210 6.98 5.38 7.16
C ARG A 210 8.02 4.58 7.93
N LEU A 211 7.62 3.84 8.96
CA LEU A 211 8.50 2.97 9.73
C LEU A 211 9.16 1.94 8.82
N ALA A 212 8.35 1.18 8.06
CA ALA A 212 8.85 0.17 7.13
C ALA A 212 9.80 0.78 6.08
N HIS A 213 9.39 1.88 5.44
CA HIS A 213 10.22 2.53 4.43
C HIS A 213 11.52 3.08 4.99
N ASN A 214 11.49 3.75 6.15
CA ASN A 214 12.70 4.30 6.77
C ASN A 214 13.65 3.19 7.22
N PHE A 215 13.12 2.08 7.73
CA PHE A 215 13.91 0.94 8.14
C PHE A 215 14.64 0.32 6.94
N VAL A 216 13.90 -0.02 5.87
CA VAL A 216 14.52 -0.59 4.66
C VAL A 216 15.50 0.41 4.03
N ALA A 217 15.16 1.70 3.97
CA ALA A 217 16.07 2.72 3.45
C ALA A 217 17.38 2.81 4.23
N ALA A 218 17.32 2.80 5.57
CA ALA A 218 18.51 2.85 6.41
C ALA A 218 19.38 1.61 6.21
N VAL A 219 18.78 0.42 6.25
CA VAL A 219 19.49 -0.86 6.07
C VAL A 219 20.13 -0.94 4.68
N SER A 220 19.39 -0.62 3.62
CA SER A 220 19.92 -0.68 2.25
C SER A 220 21.07 0.30 2.00
N VAL A 221 21.05 1.49 2.61
CA VAL A 221 22.15 2.47 2.49
C VAL A 221 23.36 2.04 3.32
N VAL A 222 23.16 1.52 4.53
CA VAL A 222 24.26 1.00 5.38
C VAL A 222 24.97 -0.18 4.71
N LEU A 223 24.22 -1.07 4.08
CA LEU A 223 24.77 -2.21 3.33
C LEU A 223 25.37 -1.83 1.96
N GLY A 224 25.32 -0.55 1.57
CA GLY A 224 25.84 -0.08 0.27
C GLY A 224 25.04 -0.55 -0.95
N LEU A 225 23.81 -1.06 -0.75
CA LEU A 225 22.96 -1.57 -1.83
C LEU A 225 22.29 -0.44 -2.64
N CYS A 226 22.05 0.70 -1.99
CA CYS A 226 21.40 1.86 -2.60
C CYS A 226 22.07 3.15 -2.13
N LYS A 227 21.92 4.22 -2.91
CA LYS A 227 22.29 5.57 -2.50
C LYS A 227 21.11 6.24 -1.79
N PRO A 228 21.36 7.25 -0.94
CA PRO A 228 20.29 8.05 -0.32
C PRO A 228 19.26 8.62 -1.31
N GLU A 229 19.72 8.99 -2.51
CA GLU A 229 18.89 9.54 -3.59
C GLU A 229 17.90 8.53 -4.20
N ASP A 230 18.12 7.23 -3.98
CA ASP A 230 17.23 6.16 -4.46
C ASP A 230 15.98 5.98 -3.58
N TRP A 231 15.93 6.67 -2.42
CA TRP A 231 14.89 6.53 -1.40
C TRP A 231 14.02 7.80 -1.28
N PRO A 232 13.13 8.03 -2.25
CA PRO A 232 12.32 9.24 -2.30
C PRO A 232 11.28 9.33 -1.18
N HIS A 233 10.80 10.53 -0.90
CA HIS A 233 9.66 10.73 0.00
C HIS A 233 8.42 9.98 -0.51
N LEU A 234 7.76 9.26 0.40
CA LEU A 234 6.56 8.48 0.12
C LEU A 234 5.31 9.34 -0.06
N ASN A 235 5.22 10.43 0.70
CA ASN A 235 4.05 11.26 0.84
C ASN A 235 4.27 12.64 0.23
N GLY A 236 3.19 13.28 -0.19
CA GLY A 236 3.19 14.71 -0.51
C GLY A 236 3.24 15.58 0.76
N PRO A 237 3.36 16.90 0.61
CA PRO A 237 3.27 17.81 1.75
C PRO A 237 1.85 17.78 2.36
N ILE A 238 1.77 17.80 3.70
CA ILE A 238 0.49 17.76 4.42
C ILE A 238 -0.43 18.92 4.01
N SER A 239 0.14 20.10 3.74
CA SER A 239 -0.60 21.30 3.29
C SER A 239 -1.34 21.11 1.96
N SER A 240 -0.97 20.10 1.15
CA SER A 240 -1.62 19.83 -0.14
C SER A 240 -2.87 18.96 -0.04
N TRP A 241 -3.14 18.38 1.13
CA TRP A 241 -4.33 17.57 1.37
C TRP A 241 -5.45 18.46 1.90
N SER A 242 -6.57 18.47 1.17
CA SER A 242 -7.83 19.06 1.62
C SER A 242 -9.00 18.15 1.27
N THR A 243 -9.01 17.48 0.14
CA THR A 243 -10.12 16.64 -0.33
C THR A 243 -9.73 15.16 -0.42
N VAL A 244 -10.68 14.25 -0.69
CA VAL A 244 -10.41 12.83 -0.95
C VAL A 244 -9.51 12.67 -2.17
N ARG A 245 -9.75 13.44 -3.25
CA ARG A 245 -8.88 13.45 -4.45
C ARG A 245 -7.45 13.84 -4.11
N THR A 246 -7.25 14.92 -3.35
CA THR A 246 -5.90 15.41 -3.05
C THR A 246 -5.20 14.55 -1.99
N PHE A 247 -5.95 13.94 -1.09
CA PHE A 247 -5.45 12.92 -0.17
C PHE A 247 -4.80 11.76 -0.95
N TRP A 248 -5.57 11.05 -1.78
CA TRP A 248 -5.05 9.88 -2.52
C TRP A 248 -4.11 10.24 -3.67
N GLY A 249 -4.37 11.34 -4.37
CA GLY A 249 -3.60 11.78 -5.53
C GLY A 249 -2.26 12.44 -5.16
N THR A 250 -2.23 13.18 -4.05
CA THR A 250 -1.08 14.03 -3.71
C THR A 250 -0.36 13.58 -2.45
N PHE A 251 -1.10 13.39 -1.35
CA PHE A 251 -0.53 13.20 -0.01
C PHE A 251 -0.20 11.74 0.35
N TRP A 252 -1.15 10.81 0.18
CA TRP A 252 -1.01 9.42 0.58
C TRP A 252 0.11 8.71 -0.20
N HIS A 253 0.61 7.59 0.35
CA HIS A 253 1.83 6.95 -0.12
C HIS A 253 1.79 6.69 -1.64
N ARG A 254 2.85 7.06 -2.36
CA ARG A 254 2.95 6.88 -3.82
C ARG A 254 3.53 5.54 -4.25
N LEU A 255 3.83 4.68 -3.28
CA LEU A 255 4.60 3.45 -3.45
C LEU A 255 3.95 2.49 -4.46
N PHE A 256 2.68 2.15 -4.27
CA PHE A 256 1.97 1.20 -5.14
C PHE A 256 1.26 1.82 -6.34
N ARG A 257 1.40 3.15 -6.54
CA ARG A 257 0.62 3.88 -7.55
C ARG A 257 0.82 3.32 -8.95
N LYS A 258 2.07 2.99 -9.31
CA LYS A 258 2.38 2.51 -10.66
C LYS A 258 1.81 1.11 -10.91
N ALA A 259 1.94 0.20 -9.95
CA ALA A 259 1.38 -1.14 -10.02
C ALA A 259 -0.15 -1.11 -10.13
N LEU A 260 -0.83 -0.41 -9.22
CA LEU A 260 -2.29 -0.33 -9.18
C LEU A 260 -2.87 0.40 -10.39
N ALA A 261 -2.28 1.52 -10.80
CA ALA A 261 -2.73 2.26 -11.98
C ALA A 261 -2.44 1.48 -13.28
N GLY A 262 -1.33 0.73 -13.35
CA GLY A 262 -1.04 -0.13 -14.51
C GLY A 262 -2.15 -1.15 -14.74
N TRP A 263 -2.57 -1.86 -13.68
CA TRP A 263 -3.72 -2.77 -13.74
C TRP A 263 -5.05 -2.04 -14.01
N GLY A 264 -5.23 -0.84 -13.45
CA GLY A 264 -6.39 0.00 -13.72
C GLY A 264 -6.48 0.52 -15.16
N ASP A 265 -5.34 0.67 -15.84
CA ASP A 265 -5.25 1.08 -17.25
C ASP A 265 -5.52 -0.07 -18.22
N PHE A 266 -5.25 -1.32 -17.81
CA PHE A 266 -5.34 -2.49 -18.70
C PHE A 266 -6.74 -2.67 -19.31
N ILE A 267 -7.79 -2.74 -18.50
CA ILE A 267 -9.15 -2.97 -18.99
C ILE A 267 -9.60 -1.82 -19.90
N PRO A 268 -9.48 -0.53 -19.49
CA PRO A 268 -9.84 0.60 -20.35
C PRO A 268 -9.04 0.67 -21.66
N ASP A 269 -7.74 0.40 -21.65
CA ASP A 269 -6.90 0.52 -22.85
C ASP A 269 -7.00 -0.68 -23.79
N LYS A 270 -7.07 -1.90 -23.25
CA LYS A 270 -6.90 -3.15 -24.03
C LYS A 270 -8.18 -3.93 -24.25
N VAL A 271 -9.13 -3.87 -23.30
CA VAL A 271 -10.39 -4.60 -23.39
C VAL A 271 -11.48 -3.71 -23.97
N LEU A 272 -11.68 -2.53 -23.37
CA LEU A 272 -12.76 -1.60 -23.74
C LEU A 272 -12.33 -0.54 -24.76
N GLN A 273 -11.02 -0.38 -24.98
CA GLN A 273 -10.44 0.61 -25.92
C GLN A 273 -10.99 2.04 -25.75
N LEU A 274 -11.20 2.46 -24.50
CA LEU A 274 -11.73 3.76 -24.15
C LEU A 274 -10.75 4.87 -24.53
N ARG A 275 -11.22 5.86 -25.31
CA ARG A 275 -10.43 7.04 -25.69
C ARG A 275 -9.90 7.75 -24.43
N ARG A 276 -8.57 7.91 -24.32
CA ARG A 276 -7.95 8.65 -23.21
C ARG A 276 -8.39 10.12 -23.25
N GLY A 277 -8.62 10.70 -22.07
CA GLY A 277 -9.10 12.07 -21.90
C GLY A 277 -10.61 12.22 -21.71
N THR A 278 -11.42 11.19 -21.97
CA THR A 278 -12.87 11.25 -21.66
C THR A 278 -13.15 10.99 -20.18
N LEU A 279 -14.30 11.45 -19.67
CA LEU A 279 -14.71 11.22 -18.28
C LEU A 279 -14.89 9.72 -17.98
N LEU A 280 -15.53 8.97 -18.88
CA LEU A 280 -15.69 7.53 -18.76
C LEU A 280 -14.33 6.85 -18.59
N SER A 281 -13.39 7.17 -19.47
CA SER A 281 -12.02 6.69 -19.46
C SER A 281 -11.31 6.99 -18.12
N ARG A 282 -11.43 8.22 -17.61
CA ARG A 282 -10.83 8.64 -16.33
C ARG A 282 -11.42 7.89 -15.14
N TYR A 283 -12.74 7.80 -15.06
CA TYR A 283 -13.44 7.22 -13.92
C TYR A 283 -13.37 5.70 -13.91
N THR A 284 -13.40 5.02 -15.05
CA THR A 284 -13.17 3.57 -15.09
C THR A 284 -11.77 3.21 -14.58
N ARG A 285 -10.72 3.93 -15.01
CA ARG A 285 -9.35 3.71 -14.51
C ARG A 285 -9.24 3.93 -13.00
N LEU A 286 -9.83 5.02 -12.51
CA LEU A 286 -9.84 5.35 -11.10
C LEU A 286 -10.52 4.25 -10.27
N THR A 287 -11.72 3.83 -10.69
CA THR A 287 -12.47 2.77 -10.01
C THR A 287 -11.71 1.45 -9.99
N LEU A 288 -11.10 1.05 -11.11
CA LEU A 288 -10.32 -0.19 -11.18
C LEU A 288 -9.07 -0.15 -10.31
N ALA A 289 -8.36 0.99 -10.25
CA ALA A 289 -7.20 1.14 -9.38
C ALA A 289 -7.58 1.03 -7.90
N PHE A 290 -8.70 1.63 -7.49
CA PHE A 290 -9.23 1.49 -6.13
C PHE A 290 -9.76 0.08 -5.84
N PHE A 291 -10.42 -0.56 -6.80
CA PHE A 291 -10.85 -1.95 -6.67
C PHE A 291 -9.66 -2.89 -6.46
N ALA A 292 -8.58 -2.73 -7.21
CA ALA A 292 -7.34 -3.48 -7.00
C ALA A 292 -6.75 -3.24 -5.59
N SER A 293 -6.84 -2.00 -5.08
CA SER A 293 -6.49 -1.70 -3.68
C SER A 293 -7.40 -2.41 -2.67
N GLY A 294 -8.70 -2.55 -2.96
CA GLY A 294 -9.62 -3.33 -2.15
C GLY A 294 -9.24 -4.81 -2.09
N LEU A 295 -8.94 -5.41 -3.26
CA LEU A 295 -8.49 -6.80 -3.35
C LEU A 295 -7.19 -7.05 -2.57
N MET A 296 -6.28 -6.07 -2.55
CA MET A 296 -5.07 -6.12 -1.73
C MET A 296 -5.42 -6.28 -0.24
N HIS A 297 -6.42 -5.54 0.25
CA HIS A 297 -6.82 -5.54 1.66
C HIS A 297 -7.72 -6.72 2.03
N ARG A 298 -8.24 -7.49 1.06
CA ARG A 298 -9.01 -8.71 1.34
C ARG A 298 -8.25 -9.71 2.21
N CYS A 299 -6.93 -9.70 2.17
CA CYS A 299 -6.11 -10.58 3.01
C CYS A 299 -6.40 -10.39 4.51
N VAL A 300 -6.78 -9.18 4.94
CA VAL A 300 -7.22 -8.86 6.31
C VAL A 300 -8.39 -9.74 6.75
N HIS A 301 -9.35 -10.02 5.85
CA HIS A 301 -10.50 -10.88 6.14
C HIS A 301 -10.06 -12.29 6.53
N TYR A 302 -9.06 -12.84 5.84
CA TYR A 302 -8.55 -14.19 6.09
C TYR A 302 -7.66 -14.25 7.34
N PHE A 303 -6.77 -13.28 7.54
CA PHE A 303 -5.82 -13.30 8.67
C PHE A 303 -6.49 -13.00 10.01
N TYR A 304 -7.48 -12.12 10.02
CA TYR A 304 -8.28 -11.85 11.20
C TYR A 304 -9.51 -12.75 11.34
N ARG A 305 -9.70 -13.69 10.40
CA ARG A 305 -10.83 -14.64 10.39
C ARG A 305 -12.16 -13.92 10.61
N LEU A 306 -12.35 -12.83 9.87
CA LEU A 306 -13.57 -12.04 9.95
C LEU A 306 -14.77 -12.90 9.55
N GLU A 307 -15.94 -12.55 10.07
CA GLU A 307 -17.15 -13.34 9.84
C GLU A 307 -17.62 -13.25 8.38
N ALA A 308 -18.35 -14.28 7.91
CA ALA A 308 -18.76 -14.39 6.50
C ALA A 308 -19.57 -13.17 5.97
N GLY A 309 -20.33 -12.51 6.84
CA GLY A 309 -21.07 -11.29 6.52
C GLY A 309 -20.19 -10.07 6.20
N GLU A 310 -18.89 -10.12 6.48
CA GLU A 310 -17.93 -9.01 6.33
C GLU A 310 -16.95 -9.23 5.16
N ARG A 311 -17.29 -10.13 4.24
CA ARG A 311 -16.38 -10.56 3.16
C ARG A 311 -16.00 -9.45 2.18
N TYR A 312 -16.86 -8.45 2.01
CA TYR A 312 -16.73 -7.40 0.99
C TYR A 312 -16.49 -6.01 1.57
N GLU A 313 -16.26 -5.90 2.88
CA GLU A 313 -16.13 -4.60 3.57
C GLU A 313 -14.90 -3.82 3.09
N MET A 314 -13.80 -4.53 2.83
CA MET A 314 -12.56 -3.97 2.31
C MET A 314 -12.81 -3.36 0.92
N GLU A 315 -13.38 -4.13 -0.01
CA GLU A 315 -13.66 -3.64 -1.37
C GLU A 315 -14.67 -2.50 -1.36
N THR A 316 -15.70 -2.60 -0.53
CA THR A 316 -16.73 -1.55 -0.39
C THR A 316 -16.09 -0.23 0.01
N TYR A 317 -15.23 -0.24 1.04
CA TYR A 317 -14.51 0.95 1.48
C TYR A 317 -13.69 1.59 0.36
N PHE A 318 -12.95 0.80 -0.41
CA PHE A 318 -12.12 1.32 -1.49
C PHE A 318 -12.94 1.77 -2.71
N ILE A 319 -14.07 1.14 -3.04
CA ILE A 319 -14.97 1.56 -4.12
C ILE A 319 -15.72 2.86 -3.79
N LEU A 320 -15.93 3.20 -2.52
CA LEU A 320 -16.52 4.48 -2.14
C LEU A 320 -15.59 5.68 -2.43
N GLN A 321 -14.27 5.46 -2.46
CA GLN A 321 -13.28 6.51 -2.74
C GLN A 321 -13.43 7.16 -4.13
N PRO A 322 -13.50 6.40 -5.26
CA PRO A 322 -13.72 6.99 -6.57
C PRO A 322 -15.08 7.68 -6.67
N LEU A 323 -16.13 7.21 -5.97
CA LEU A 323 -17.43 7.87 -5.95
C LEU A 323 -17.36 9.24 -5.27
N ALA A 324 -16.69 9.34 -4.13
CA ALA A 324 -16.42 10.63 -3.47
C ALA A 324 -15.63 11.58 -4.38
N ILE A 325 -14.64 11.05 -5.09
CA ILE A 325 -13.84 11.82 -6.04
C ILE A 325 -14.66 12.30 -7.24
N MET A 326 -15.61 11.50 -7.75
CA MET A 326 -16.54 11.93 -8.81
C MET A 326 -17.48 13.03 -8.32
N LEU A 327 -17.97 12.92 -7.07
CA LEU A 327 -18.78 13.96 -6.44
C LEU A 327 -17.98 15.26 -6.26
N GLU A 328 -16.73 15.18 -5.79
CA GLU A 328 -15.83 16.33 -5.68
C GLU A 328 -15.64 17.03 -7.03
N ASP A 329 -15.45 16.28 -8.10
CA ASP A 329 -15.29 16.83 -9.44
C ASP A 329 -16.58 17.50 -9.95
N ALA A 330 -17.74 16.90 -9.68
CA ALA A 330 -19.04 17.48 -10.06
C ALA A 330 -19.30 18.79 -9.31
N VAL A 331 -19.06 18.82 -8.00
CA VAL A 331 -19.18 20.04 -7.18
C VAL A 331 -18.21 21.12 -7.67
N GLN A 332 -16.96 20.75 -7.97
CA GLN A 332 -15.98 21.70 -8.50
C GLN A 332 -16.33 22.23 -9.88
N ALA A 333 -16.96 21.41 -10.74
CA ALA A 333 -17.43 21.84 -12.05
C ALA A 333 -18.59 22.84 -11.94
N VAL A 334 -19.53 22.62 -11.00
CA VAL A 334 -20.67 23.53 -10.77
C VAL A 334 -20.21 24.81 -10.06
N ALA A 335 -19.25 24.72 -9.14
CA ALA A 335 -18.75 25.86 -8.36
C ALA A 335 -17.57 26.60 -9.03
N VAL A 336 -17.29 26.34 -10.31
CA VAL A 336 -16.10 26.87 -11.00
C VAL A 336 -16.09 28.41 -11.05
N ASP A 337 -17.27 29.00 -11.23
CA ASP A 337 -17.45 30.46 -11.34
C ASP A 337 -17.65 31.14 -9.98
N ILE A 338 -17.65 30.39 -8.87
CA ILE A 338 -17.77 30.94 -7.52
C ILE A 338 -16.37 31.33 -7.01
N PRO A 339 -16.07 32.64 -6.85
CA PRO A 339 -14.75 33.09 -6.42
C PRO A 339 -14.58 32.85 -4.91
N LEU A 340 -14.19 31.64 -4.54
CA LEU A 340 -13.83 31.30 -3.16
C LEU A 340 -12.35 31.57 -2.89
N PRO A 341 -11.99 32.29 -1.81
CA PRO A 341 -10.61 32.39 -1.35
C PRO A 341 -9.99 31.01 -1.14
N ARG A 342 -8.70 30.86 -1.45
CA ARG A 342 -7.98 29.58 -1.30
C ARG A 342 -8.11 28.96 0.10
N PRO A 343 -7.99 29.71 1.23
CA PRO A 343 -8.15 29.14 2.55
C PRO A 343 -9.55 28.57 2.78
N LEU A 344 -10.59 29.27 2.32
CA LEU A 344 -11.97 28.82 2.47
C LEU A 344 -12.22 27.55 1.65
N ARG A 345 -11.73 27.49 0.40
CA ARG A 345 -11.80 26.27 -0.43
C ARG A 345 -11.10 25.08 0.24
N TRP A 346 -9.95 25.34 0.89
CA TRP A 346 -9.22 24.31 1.63
C TRP A 346 -10.04 23.81 2.83
N ILE A 347 -10.61 24.72 3.64
CA ILE A 347 -11.44 24.38 4.80
C ILE A 347 -12.65 23.55 4.37
N ILE A 348 -13.40 24.00 3.36
CA ILE A 348 -14.58 23.28 2.85
C ILE A 348 -14.18 21.87 2.40
N GLY A 349 -13.09 21.76 1.63
CA GLY A 349 -12.55 20.48 1.20
C GLY A 349 -12.21 19.58 2.38
N PHE A 350 -11.49 20.12 3.38
CA PHE A 350 -11.02 19.36 4.54
C PHE A 350 -12.17 18.91 5.44
N THR A 351 -13.17 19.76 5.65
CA THR A 351 -14.41 19.39 6.33
C THR A 351 -15.13 18.26 5.59
N TRP A 352 -15.26 18.35 4.26
CA TRP A 352 -15.81 17.27 3.44
C TRP A 352 -15.01 15.97 3.60
N PHE A 353 -13.68 16.04 3.53
CA PHE A 353 -12.82 14.88 3.74
C PHE A 353 -13.10 14.22 5.10
N CYS A 354 -13.13 15.00 6.18
CA CYS A 354 -13.39 14.49 7.53
C CYS A 354 -14.77 13.84 7.65
N ILE A 355 -15.81 14.47 7.09
CA ILE A 355 -17.17 13.92 7.06
C ILE A 355 -17.17 12.59 6.30
N PHE A 356 -16.62 12.58 5.10
CA PHE A 356 -16.57 11.40 4.25
C PHE A 356 -15.82 10.25 4.92
N THR A 357 -14.63 10.48 5.47
CA THR A 357 -13.88 9.42 6.16
C THR A 357 -14.60 8.91 7.39
N THR A 358 -15.21 9.79 8.19
CA THR A 358 -15.98 9.40 9.38
C THR A 358 -17.19 8.54 9.03
N TRP A 359 -17.78 8.80 7.87
CA TRP A 359 -18.90 8.03 7.35
C TRP A 359 -18.48 6.63 6.87
N VAL A 360 -17.41 6.53 6.06
CA VAL A 360 -17.06 5.27 5.37
C VAL A 360 -16.08 4.39 6.14
N SER A 361 -15.21 4.94 6.99
CA SER A 361 -14.20 4.16 7.71
C SER A 361 -14.73 3.04 8.63
N PRO A 362 -15.91 3.14 9.27
CA PRO A 362 -16.44 2.05 10.10
C PRO A 362 -16.57 0.72 9.36
N SER A 363 -16.93 0.74 8.07
CA SER A 363 -17.05 -0.48 7.24
C SER A 363 -15.74 -1.25 7.21
N PHE A 364 -14.61 -0.53 7.07
CA PHE A 364 -13.26 -1.09 7.07
C PHE A 364 -12.76 -1.43 8.48
N LEU A 365 -13.04 -0.59 9.48
CA LEU A 365 -12.39 -0.66 10.80
C LEU A 365 -13.07 -1.59 11.78
N TYR A 366 -14.40 -1.53 11.90
CA TYR A 366 -15.11 -2.22 12.98
C TYR A 366 -14.95 -3.74 12.94
N PRO A 367 -14.95 -4.40 11.75
CA PRO A 367 -14.60 -5.82 11.66
C PRO A 367 -13.25 -6.14 12.30
N THR A 368 -12.22 -5.33 12.01
CA THR A 368 -10.86 -5.54 12.54
C THR A 368 -10.75 -5.25 14.03
N MET A 369 -11.52 -4.27 14.54
CA MET A 369 -11.55 -3.92 15.97
C MET A 369 -12.28 -4.93 16.84
N ARG A 370 -13.19 -5.73 16.25
CA ARG A 370 -13.90 -6.81 16.95
C ARG A 370 -13.05 -8.07 17.14
N VAL A 371 -11.87 -8.14 16.53
CA VAL A 371 -10.95 -9.26 16.67
C VAL A 371 -10.44 -9.32 18.11
N ALA A 372 -10.74 -10.42 18.79
CA ALA A 372 -10.47 -10.57 20.22
C ALA A 372 -8.98 -10.60 20.56
N ASP A 373 -8.09 -11.06 19.67
CA ASP A 373 -6.65 -10.92 19.85
C ASP A 373 -5.91 -10.93 18.51
N PRO A 374 -5.64 -9.74 17.92
CA PRO A 374 -4.83 -9.66 16.70
C PRO A 374 -3.34 -9.87 16.96
N GLY A 375 -2.91 -9.98 18.23
CA GLY A 375 -1.52 -9.98 18.65
C GLY A 375 -0.81 -8.64 18.40
N GLN A 376 0.50 -8.61 18.65
CA GLN A 376 1.29 -7.38 18.53
C GLN A 376 1.76 -7.15 17.09
N LEU A 377 1.54 -5.95 16.56
CA LEU A 377 2.13 -5.52 15.28
C LEU A 377 3.65 -5.31 15.40
N LEU A 378 4.10 -4.75 16.52
CA LEU A 378 5.50 -4.53 16.83
C LEU A 378 6.12 -5.80 17.47
N PRO A 379 7.43 -6.02 17.32
CA PRO A 379 8.09 -7.21 17.88
C PRO A 379 8.12 -7.22 19.43
N PHE A 380 8.09 -6.03 20.05
CA PHE A 380 7.98 -5.84 21.49
C PHE A 380 7.37 -4.46 21.76
N SER A 381 7.00 -4.17 23.00
CA SER A 381 6.56 -2.83 23.44
C SER A 381 7.66 -2.19 24.26
N VAL A 382 8.07 -0.96 23.99
CA VAL A 382 9.06 -0.23 24.80
C VAL A 382 8.36 0.51 25.93
N ILE A 383 7.30 1.25 25.62
CA ILE A 383 6.51 2.04 26.58
C ILE A 383 5.83 1.11 27.58
N GLY A 384 5.32 -0.04 27.14
CA GLY A 384 4.69 -1.01 28.02
C GLY A 384 5.66 -1.66 29.01
N HIS A 385 6.95 -1.74 28.68
CA HIS A 385 7.98 -2.12 29.66
C HIS A 385 8.29 -0.96 30.61
N LEU A 386 8.40 0.27 30.10
CA LEU A 386 8.64 1.46 30.92
C LEU A 386 7.53 1.77 31.91
N MET A 387 6.27 1.46 31.60
CA MET A 387 5.11 1.66 32.49
C MET A 387 4.98 0.61 33.60
N LYS A 388 5.72 -0.51 33.51
CA LYS A 388 5.72 -1.58 34.53
C LYS A 388 6.72 -1.33 35.66
N TYR A 389 7.61 -0.36 35.48
CA TYR A 389 8.55 0.16 36.48
C TYR A 389 8.14 1.58 36.85
#